data_AF-A0A962C4Q9-F1
#
_entry.id   AF-A0A962C4Q9-F1
#
_cell.length_a   1.000
_cell.length_b   1.000
_cell.length_c   1.000
_cell.angle_alpha   90.00
_cell.angle_beta   90.00
_cell.angle_gamma   90.00
#
_symmetry.space_group_name_H-M   'P 1'
#
loop_
_entity.id
_entity.type
_entity.pdbx_description
1 polymer ?
#
loop_
_entity_poly.entity_id
_entity_poly.type
_entity_poly.pdbx_seq_one_letter_code
_entity_poly.pdbx_strand_id
1 'polypeptide(L)'
;SAPDVRLRFADVVQAAYNARVSLSATGYYRTPGLSWDAQAGRGQPFYYFACGAAVSEVEVCAFTGVHRVRRIDVLHDVGDSLVEAIDRGQIEGGFVQG
;
A
#
# COMPACT_ATOMS: atom_id res chain seq x y z
N SER A 1 -22.64 -17.07 16.87
CA SER A 1 -23.63 -17.99 16.28
C SER A 1 -23.60 -17.80 14.78
N ALA A 2 -23.62 -18.87 14.00
CA ALA A 2 -23.78 -18.72 12.55
C ALA A 2 -25.24 -18.33 12.25
N PRO A 3 -25.50 -17.47 11.23
CA PRO A 3 -26.87 -17.10 10.88
C PRO A 3 -27.64 -18.30 10.33
N ASP A 4 -28.92 -18.40 10.70
CA ASP A 4 -29.83 -19.50 10.33
C ASP A 4 -30.25 -19.48 8.85
N VAL A 5 -30.05 -18.36 8.16
CA VAL A 5 -30.37 -18.20 6.73
C VAL A 5 -29.11 -17.82 5.96
N ARG A 6 -28.84 -18.55 4.88
CA ARG A 6 -27.74 -18.29 3.95
C ARG A 6 -28.29 -18.21 2.54
N LEU A 7 -28.03 -17.10 1.87
CA LEU A 7 -28.36 -16.91 0.45
C LEU A 7 -27.06 -16.70 -0.31
N ARG A 8 -27.00 -17.15 -1.57
CA ARG A 8 -25.86 -16.82 -2.42
C ARG A 8 -25.97 -15.35 -2.82
N PHE A 9 -24.85 -14.66 -2.91
CA PHE A 9 -24.83 -13.26 -3.35
C PHE A 9 -25.54 -13.07 -4.70
N ALA A 10 -25.38 -14.02 -5.62
CA ALA A 10 -26.06 -14.03 -6.91
C ALA A 10 -27.60 -14.04 -6.80
N ASP A 11 -28.16 -14.76 -5.83
CA ASP A 11 -29.61 -14.83 -5.62
C ASP A 11 -30.15 -13.47 -5.14
N VAL A 12 -29.38 -12.77 -4.28
CA VAL A 12 -29.70 -11.43 -3.79
C VAL A 12 -29.62 -10.40 -4.90
N VAL A 13 -28.58 -10.46 -5.73
CA VAL A 13 -28.42 -9.56 -6.90
C VAL A 13 -29.55 -9.76 -7.90
N GLN A 14 -29.92 -11.00 -8.19
CA GLN A 14 -31.03 -11.30 -9.11
C GLN A 14 -32.38 -10.81 -8.56
N ALA A 15 -32.62 -10.99 -7.25
CA ALA A 15 -33.81 -10.47 -6.60
C ALA A 15 -33.86 -8.93 -6.64
N ALA A 16 -32.75 -8.25 -6.38
CA ALA A 16 -32.63 -6.79 -6.45
C ALA A 16 -32.88 -6.27 -7.88
N TYR A 17 -32.34 -6.95 -8.89
CA TYR A 17 -32.58 -6.63 -10.30
C TYR A 17 -34.07 -6.76 -10.67
N ASN A 18 -34.70 -7.88 -10.29
CA ASN A 18 -36.13 -8.11 -10.53
C ASN A 18 -37.01 -7.07 -9.81
N ALA A 19 -36.55 -6.59 -8.64
CA ALA A 19 -37.18 -5.52 -7.87
C ALA A 19 -36.86 -4.10 -8.40
N ARG A 20 -36.13 -3.98 -9.52
CA ARG A 20 -35.73 -2.70 -10.14
C ARG A 20 -34.91 -1.80 -9.21
N VAL A 21 -34.17 -2.40 -8.28
CA VAL A 21 -33.20 -1.68 -7.46
C VAL A 21 -31.95 -1.41 -8.30
N SER A 22 -31.47 -0.16 -8.30
CA SER A 22 -30.24 0.19 -9.00
C SER A 22 -29.05 -0.58 -8.43
N LEU A 23 -28.28 -1.23 -9.31
CA LEU A 23 -27.04 -1.93 -9.00
C LEU A 23 -25.80 -1.12 -9.43
N SER A 24 -25.99 0.14 -9.80
CA SER A 24 -24.91 1.08 -10.14
C SER A 24 -24.73 2.08 -9.01
N ALA A 25 -23.47 2.32 -8.64
CA ALA A 25 -23.08 3.30 -7.65
C ALA A 25 -21.81 4.01 -8.09
N THR A 26 -21.70 5.28 -7.74
CA THR A 26 -20.49 6.09 -7.90
C THR A 26 -19.77 6.21 -6.56
N GLY A 27 -18.47 5.93 -6.51
CA GLY A 27 -17.63 6.14 -5.33
C GLY A 27 -16.75 7.38 -5.47
N TYR A 28 -16.55 8.12 -4.38
CA TYR A 28 -15.61 9.24 -4.33
C TYR A 28 -14.92 9.27 -2.96
N TYR A 29 -13.60 9.50 -2.96
CA TYR A 29 -12.82 9.67 -1.74
C TYR A 29 -11.90 10.89 -1.89
N ARG A 30 -11.87 11.73 -0.86
CA ARG A 30 -10.96 12.86 -0.74
C ARG A 30 -10.29 12.79 0.62
N THR A 31 -8.96 12.70 0.62
CA THR A 31 -8.17 12.65 1.85
C THR A 31 -8.44 13.89 2.70
N PRO A 32 -8.95 13.74 3.93
CA PRO A 32 -9.28 14.86 4.80
C PRO A 32 -8.03 15.46 5.46
N GLY A 33 -8.15 16.69 5.94
CA GLY A 33 -7.17 17.29 6.86
C GLY A 33 -5.85 17.77 6.24
N LEU A 34 -5.67 17.67 4.92
CA LEU A 34 -4.47 18.16 4.25
C LEU A 34 -4.52 19.70 4.09
N SER A 35 -3.50 20.39 4.60
CA SER A 35 -3.31 21.84 4.43
C SER A 35 -1.82 22.17 4.34
N TRP A 36 -1.41 23.00 3.38
CA TRP A 36 0.00 23.35 3.20
C TRP A 36 0.14 24.76 2.63
N ASP A 37 0.91 25.61 3.31
CA ASP A 37 1.36 26.90 2.82
C ASP A 37 2.81 26.79 2.35
N ALA A 38 3.01 26.85 1.03
CA ALA A 38 4.33 26.74 0.41
C ALA A 38 5.23 27.97 0.64
N GLN A 39 4.67 29.17 0.86
CA GLN A 39 5.47 30.38 1.10
C GLN A 39 6.01 30.40 2.53
N ALA A 40 5.18 29.99 3.50
CA ALA A 40 5.58 29.91 4.90
C ALA A 40 6.29 28.59 5.26
N GLY A 41 6.21 27.56 4.40
CA GLY A 41 6.75 26.23 4.65
C GLY A 41 6.07 25.51 5.82
N ARG A 42 4.77 25.73 6.03
CA ARG A 42 4.02 25.27 7.20
C ARG A 42 2.70 24.61 6.82
N GLY A 43 2.30 23.63 7.62
CA GLY A 43 1.02 22.93 7.48
C GLY A 43 1.16 21.42 7.72
N GLN A 44 0.13 20.68 7.33
CA GLN A 44 0.05 19.23 7.31
C GLN A 44 -0.10 18.73 5.86
N PRO A 45 1.03 18.53 5.14
CA PRO A 45 1.00 18.13 3.73
C PRO A 45 0.73 16.63 3.53
N PHE A 46 0.96 15.80 4.56
CA PHE A 46 0.80 14.34 4.50
C PHE A 46 -0.22 13.85 5.52
N TYR A 47 -1.01 12.84 5.13
CA TYR A 47 -2.05 12.24 5.98
C TYR A 47 -1.47 11.26 7.01
N TYR A 48 -0.47 10.49 6.60
CA TYR A 48 0.36 9.63 7.43
C TYR A 48 1.76 9.54 6.82
N PHE A 49 2.70 8.99 7.58
CA PHE A 49 4.06 8.72 7.12
C PHE A 49 4.30 7.22 7.15
N ALA A 50 4.93 6.70 6.09
CA ALA A 50 5.48 5.36 6.09
C ALA A 50 6.94 5.44 6.55
N CYS A 51 7.33 4.53 7.44
CA CYS A 51 8.67 4.46 7.99
C CYS A 51 9.34 3.15 7.58
N GLY A 52 10.66 3.16 7.46
CA GLY A 52 11.40 1.94 7.19
C GLY A 52 12.90 2.12 7.42
N ALA A 53 13.60 0.99 7.50
CA ALA A 53 15.04 0.93 7.63
C ALA A 53 15.57 -0.18 6.72
N ALA A 54 16.72 0.05 6.11
CA ALA A 54 17.43 -0.94 5.31
C ALA A 54 18.91 -0.95 5.69
N VAL A 55 19.49 -2.15 5.75
CA VAL A 55 20.91 -2.38 5.99
C VAL A 55 21.46 -3.22 4.85
N SER A 56 22.57 -2.78 4.27
CA SER A 56 23.20 -3.47 3.14
C SER A 56 24.65 -3.80 3.47
N GLU A 57 25.01 -5.06 3.25
CA GLU A 57 26.39 -5.53 3.31
C GLU A 57 26.98 -5.53 1.89
N VAL A 58 28.11 -4.84 1.71
CA VAL A 58 28.78 -4.71 0.41
C VAL A 58 30.25 -5.09 0.53
N GLU A 59 30.75 -5.81 -0.47
CA GLU A 59 32.17 -6.04 -0.68
C GLU A 59 32.69 -5.02 -1.69
N VAL A 60 33.82 -4.37 -1.42
CA VAL A 60 34.44 -3.37 -2.31
C VAL A 60 35.89 -3.74 -2.58
N CYS A 61 36.27 -3.83 -3.86
CA CYS A 61 37.65 -4.02 -4.26
C CYS A 61 38.39 -2.68 -4.24
N ALA A 62 39.36 -2.50 -3.34
CA ALA A 62 40.10 -1.26 -3.20
C ALA A 62 40.97 -0.89 -4.42
N PHE A 63 41.36 -1.87 -5.24
CA PHE A 63 42.19 -1.65 -6.43
C PHE A 63 41.38 -1.27 -7.68
N THR A 64 40.17 -1.82 -7.85
CA THR A 64 39.34 -1.61 -9.05
C THR A 64 38.13 -0.71 -8.80
N GLY A 65 37.76 -0.47 -7.54
CA GLY A 65 36.55 0.26 -7.16
C GLY A 65 35.24 -0.51 -7.39
N VAL A 66 35.31 -1.73 -7.93
CA VAL A 66 34.13 -2.58 -8.14
C VAL A 66 33.56 -2.98 -6.78
N HIS A 67 32.24 -2.87 -6.63
CA HIS A 67 31.53 -3.33 -5.45
C HIS A 67 30.48 -4.37 -5.80
N ARG A 68 30.15 -5.21 -4.83
CA ARG A 68 29.09 -6.22 -4.93
C ARG A 68 28.27 -6.22 -3.64
N VAL A 69 26.95 -6.14 -3.77
CA VAL A 69 26.03 -6.33 -2.65
C VAL A 69 25.97 -7.81 -2.29
N ARG A 70 26.18 -8.12 -1.01
CA ARG A 70 26.19 -9.50 -0.47
C ARG A 70 24.87 -9.86 0.17
N ARG A 71 24.32 -8.94 0.94
CA ARG A 71 23.11 -9.13 1.71
C ARG A 71 22.40 -7.79 1.91
N ILE A 72 21.09 -7.84 1.95
CA ILE A 72 20.22 -6.71 2.26
C ILE A 72 19.20 -7.19 3.29
N ASP A 73 18.99 -6.42 4.34
CA ASP A 73 17.93 -6.61 5.32
C ASP A 73 17.06 -5.34 5.33
N VAL A 74 15.76 -5.49 5.07
CA VAL A 74 14.80 -4.36 5.03
C VAL A 74 13.66 -4.61 6.00
N LEU A 75 13.34 -3.58 6.78
CA LEU A 75 12.12 -3.47 7.58
C LEU A 75 11.33 -2.26 7.08
N HIS A 76 10.09 -2.47 6.63
CA HIS A 76 9.26 -1.39 6.11
C HIS A 76 7.85 -1.46 6.73
N ASP A 77 7.41 -0.35 7.31
CA ASP A 77 6.05 -0.19 7.82
C ASP A 77 5.10 0.11 6.65
N VAL A 78 4.23 -0.87 6.39
CA VAL A 78 3.19 -0.80 5.35
C VAL A 78 1.79 -0.62 5.96
N GLY A 79 1.69 -0.42 7.27
CA GLY A 79 0.43 -0.51 8.01
C GLY A 79 -0.17 -1.92 7.91
N ASP A 80 -1.50 -2.00 7.84
CA ASP A 80 -2.20 -3.26 7.58
C ASP A 80 -2.20 -3.56 6.07
N SER A 81 -1.31 -4.48 5.67
CA SER A 81 -1.16 -4.89 4.27
C SER A 81 -2.47 -5.41 3.69
N LEU A 82 -2.84 -4.91 2.51
CA LEU A 82 -3.98 -5.43 1.75
C LEU A 82 -3.61 -6.75 1.05
N VAL A 83 -2.40 -6.84 0.50
CA VAL A 83 -1.86 -8.03 -0.19
C VAL A 83 -0.35 -8.11 0.04
N GLU A 84 0.06 -8.93 1.02
CA GLU A 84 1.45 -9.00 1.49
C GLU A 84 2.48 -9.28 0.38
N ALA A 85 2.13 -10.12 -0.59
CA ALA A 85 3.03 -10.47 -1.69
C ALA A 85 3.32 -9.29 -2.63
N ILE A 86 2.34 -8.40 -2.84
CA ILE A 86 2.50 -7.21 -3.68
C ILE A 86 3.40 -6.21 -2.96
N ASP A 87 3.13 -5.96 -1.68
CA ASP A 87 3.88 -5.01 -0.87
C ASP A 87 5.35 -5.43 -0.76
N ARG A 88 5.62 -6.73 -0.55
CA ARG A 88 6.98 -7.27 -0.57
C ARG A 88 7.68 -7.01 -1.91
N GLY A 89 7.01 -7.28 -3.03
CA GLY A 89 7.58 -7.05 -4.35
C GLY A 89 7.89 -5.57 -4.64
N GLN A 90 7.06 -4.65 -4.13
CA GLN A 90 7.33 -3.21 -4.23
C GLN A 90 8.56 -2.80 -3.40
N ILE A 91 8.71 -3.32 -2.18
CA ILE A 91 9.87 -3.04 -1.33
C ILE A 91 11.16 -3.55 -1.99
N GLU A 92 11.14 -4.78 -2.50
CA GLU A 92 12.28 -5.39 -3.19
C GLU A 92 12.66 -4.60 -4.46
N GLY A 93 11.68 -4.28 -5.30
CA GLY A 93 11.91 -3.52 -6.54
C GLY A 93 12.40 -2.09 -6.27
N GLY A 94 11.78 -1.41 -5.30
CA GLY A 94 12.18 -0.07 -4.90
C GLY A 94 13.60 -0.02 -4.33
N PHE A 95 13.99 -1.02 -3.53
CA PHE A 95 15.35 -1.13 -3.02
C PHE A 95 16.39 -1.29 -4.14
N VAL A 96 16.12 -2.17 -5.13
CA VAL A 96 17.06 -2.42 -6.23
C VAL A 96 17.18 -1.22 -7.19
N GLN A 97 16.13 -0.42 -7.32
CA GLN A 97 16.12 0.76 -8.19
C GLN A 97 16.89 1.96 -7.60
N GLY A 98 16.93 2.09 -6.28
CA GLY A 98 17.60 3.20 -5.57
C GLY A 98 19.11 3.06 -5.56
#